data_AF-A0A380JMG1-F1
#
_entry.id   AF-A0A380JMG1-F1
#
_cell.length_a   1.000
_cell.length_b   1.000
_cell.length_c   1.000
_cell.angle_alpha   90.00
_cell.angle_beta   90.00
_cell.angle_gamma   90.00
#
_symmetry.space_group_name_H-M   'P 1'
#
loop_
_entity.id
_entity.type
_entity.pdbx_description
1 polymer ?
#
loop_
_entity_poly.entity_id
_entity_poly.type
_entity_poly.pdbx_seq_one_letter_code
_entity_poly.pdbx_strand_id
1 'polypeptide(L)'
;MSEEQYLPIRESLGYRNVKKALWSVFLVDLDEIEIREGKYENFGFILKYKTYEIIIWIASTEKNKQFEYGEGGRLIITVPNPKYPEDSFLDTIYFHNLLTNDVLSDIVRYSLGKDEKSIEQTFQILKDYLDSDEAKVLLKNE
;
A
#
# COMPACT_ATOMS: atom_id res chain seq x y z
N MET A 1 -10.02 -7.37 -32.37
CA MET A 1 -9.81 -6.90 -30.99
C MET A 1 -8.31 -6.75 -30.81
N SER A 2 -7.80 -5.54 -30.58
CA SER A 2 -6.39 -5.38 -30.22
C SER A 2 -6.17 -6.02 -28.85
N GLU A 3 -5.19 -6.90 -28.73
CA GLU A 3 -4.73 -7.34 -27.40
C GLU A 3 -4.28 -6.09 -26.64
N GLU A 4 -4.93 -5.85 -25.51
CA GLU A 4 -4.60 -4.72 -24.66
C GLU A 4 -3.21 -4.96 -24.06
N GLN A 5 -2.26 -4.11 -24.43
CA GLN A 5 -0.88 -4.22 -23.96
C GLN A 5 -0.75 -3.56 -22.60
N TYR A 6 -0.57 -4.39 -21.58
CA TYR A 6 -0.16 -3.94 -20.26
C TYR A 6 1.31 -3.54 -20.29
N LEU A 7 1.63 -2.45 -19.58
CA LEU A 7 3.01 -2.00 -19.47
C LEU A 7 3.80 -2.95 -18.55
N PRO A 8 5.14 -3.03 -18.70
CA PRO A 8 5.99 -3.52 -17.62
C PRO A 8 5.68 -2.77 -16.32
N ILE A 9 5.69 -3.46 -15.18
CA ILE A 9 5.28 -2.87 -13.89
C ILE A 9 6.05 -1.58 -13.59
N ARG A 10 7.36 -1.55 -13.83
CA ARG A 10 8.19 -0.36 -13.60
C ARG A 10 7.83 0.85 -14.48
N GLU A 11 7.16 0.61 -15.59
CA GLU A 11 6.67 1.65 -16.51
C GLU A 11 5.22 2.06 -16.22
N SER A 12 4.48 1.26 -15.43
CA SER A 12 3.10 1.54 -15.06
C SER A 12 2.96 2.88 -14.32
N LEU A 13 1.81 3.52 -14.44
CA LEU A 13 1.51 4.76 -13.72
C LEU A 13 1.54 4.55 -12.20
N GLY A 14 1.01 3.43 -11.72
CA GLY A 14 0.99 3.08 -10.29
C GLY A 14 2.40 2.99 -9.71
N TYR A 15 3.31 2.30 -10.39
CA TYR A 15 4.70 2.18 -9.95
C TYR A 15 5.41 3.53 -9.87
N ARG A 16 5.30 4.35 -10.92
CA ARG A 16 5.93 5.68 -10.97
C ARG A 16 5.42 6.59 -9.85
N ASN A 17 4.12 6.58 -9.58
CA ASN A 17 3.53 7.40 -8.53
C ASN A 17 3.91 6.89 -7.13
N VAL A 18 3.87 5.57 -6.89
CA VAL A 18 4.32 4.99 -5.61
C VAL A 18 5.80 5.29 -5.36
N LYS A 19 6.66 5.14 -6.38
CA LYS A 19 8.09 5.45 -6.28
C LYS A 19 8.33 6.88 -5.80
N LYS A 20 7.68 7.86 -6.44
CA LYS A 20 7.80 9.27 -6.03
C LYS A 20 7.31 9.51 -4.62
N ALA A 21 6.15 8.96 -4.26
CA ALA A 21 5.56 9.16 -2.93
C ALA A 21 6.42 8.52 -1.83
N LEU A 22 6.98 7.33 -2.06
CA LEU A 22 7.93 6.70 -1.13
C LEU A 22 9.18 7.56 -0.94
N TRP A 23 9.73 8.09 -2.04
CA TRP A 23 10.87 8.99 -1.95
C TRP A 23 10.54 10.27 -1.17
N SER A 24 9.39 10.89 -1.43
CA SER A 24 8.95 12.12 -0.75
C SER A 24 8.77 11.92 0.76
N VAL A 25 8.09 10.84 1.17
CA VAL A 25 7.64 10.65 2.56
C VAL A 25 8.65 9.85 3.39
N PHE A 26 9.22 8.79 2.83
CA PHE A 26 10.09 7.85 3.55
C PHE A 26 11.57 7.97 3.16
N LEU A 27 11.91 8.75 2.13
CA LEU A 27 13.27 8.80 1.54
C LEU A 27 13.75 7.40 1.08
N VAL A 28 12.83 6.62 0.54
CA VAL A 28 13.06 5.24 0.08
C VAL A 28 12.91 5.16 -1.43
N ASP A 29 13.92 4.59 -2.10
CA ASP A 29 13.83 4.30 -3.54
C ASP A 29 13.18 2.93 -3.78
N LEU A 30 12.05 2.93 -4.49
CA LEU A 30 11.34 1.70 -4.85
C LEU A 30 12.13 0.80 -5.80
N ASP A 31 13.09 1.34 -6.55
CA ASP A 31 13.90 0.53 -7.48
C ASP A 31 14.88 -0.40 -6.75
N GLU A 32 15.21 -0.07 -5.49
CA GLU A 32 16.10 -0.86 -4.61
C GLU A 32 15.35 -1.95 -3.83
N ILE A 33 14.02 -1.95 -3.89
CA ILE A 33 13.17 -2.94 -3.20
C ILE A 33 12.80 -4.07 -4.17
N GLU A 34 12.82 -5.30 -3.66
CA GLU A 34 12.31 -6.45 -4.39
C GLU A 34 10.80 -6.32 -4.62
N ILE A 35 10.39 -6.38 -5.89
CA ILE A 35 9.00 -6.27 -6.31
C ILE A 35 8.43 -7.66 -6.58
N ARG A 36 7.33 -7.99 -5.93
CA ARG A 36 6.50 -9.13 -6.27
C ARG A 36 5.51 -8.73 -7.36
N GLU A 37 5.78 -9.18 -8.57
CA GLU A 37 4.93 -8.91 -9.72
C GLU A 37 3.64 -9.75 -9.68
N GLY A 38 2.52 -9.11 -9.99
CA GLY A 38 1.23 -9.72 -10.22
C GLY A 38 0.82 -9.60 -11.69
N LYS A 39 -0.38 -10.08 -12.02
CA LYS A 39 -0.95 -9.90 -13.38
C LYS A 39 -1.40 -8.46 -13.59
N TYR A 40 -1.44 -8.03 -14.85
CA TYR A 40 -2.13 -6.81 -15.28
C TYR A 40 -1.57 -5.49 -14.73
N GLU A 41 -0.27 -5.42 -14.43
CA GLU A 41 0.41 -4.29 -13.74
C GLU A 41 0.22 -4.27 -12.20
N ASN A 42 -0.42 -5.28 -11.61
CA ASN A 42 -0.44 -5.42 -10.15
C ASN A 42 0.97 -5.70 -9.62
N PHE A 43 1.32 -5.14 -8.47
CA PHE A 43 2.59 -5.44 -7.81
C PHE A 43 2.51 -5.21 -6.31
N GLY A 44 3.39 -5.85 -5.56
CA GLY A 44 3.53 -5.62 -4.13
C GLY A 44 4.96 -5.72 -3.66
N PHE A 45 5.23 -5.19 -2.48
CA PHE A 45 6.55 -5.15 -1.89
C PHE A 45 6.46 -5.00 -0.37
N ILE A 46 7.57 -5.25 0.32
CA ILE A 46 7.69 -5.01 1.77
C ILE A 46 8.45 -3.70 1.96
N LEU A 47 7.82 -2.74 2.63
CA LEU A 47 8.46 -1.54 3.14
C LEU A 47 8.96 -1.82 4.57
N LYS A 48 10.27 -1.69 4.78
CA LYS A 48 10.87 -1.70 6.12
C LYS A 48 11.01 -0.26 6.60
N TYR A 49 10.35 0.08 7.71
CA TYR A 49 10.46 1.40 8.32
C TYR A 49 10.68 1.26 9.82
N LYS A 50 11.85 1.67 10.30
CA LYS A 50 12.34 1.36 11.66
C LYS A 50 12.28 -0.14 11.92
N THR A 51 11.52 -0.58 12.93
CA THR A 51 11.31 -1.99 13.28
C THR A 51 10.06 -2.58 12.64
N TYR A 52 9.30 -1.81 11.84
CA TYR A 52 8.05 -2.28 11.24
C TYR A 52 8.29 -2.84 9.83
N GLU A 53 7.68 -3.98 9.55
CA GLU A 53 7.52 -4.52 8.21
C GLU A 53 6.09 -4.29 7.72
N ILE A 54 5.93 -3.52 6.65
CA ILE A 54 4.64 -3.15 6.07
C ILE A 54 4.55 -3.76 4.68
N ILE A 55 3.45 -4.46 4.40
CA ILE A 55 3.19 -5.03 3.08
C ILE A 55 2.33 -4.02 2.29
N ILE A 56 2.82 -3.62 1.12
CA ILE A 56 2.14 -2.67 0.23
C ILE A 56 1.83 -3.34 -1.10
N TRP A 57 0.64 -3.12 -1.62
CA TRP A 57 0.20 -3.58 -2.93
C TRP A 57 -0.43 -2.46 -3.76
N ILE A 58 -0.14 -2.46 -5.05
CA ILE A 58 -1.00 -1.87 -6.09
C ILE A 58 -1.76 -3.02 -6.74
N ALA A 59 -3.08 -2.99 -6.59
CA ALA A 59 -3.98 -4.05 -7.01
C ALA A 59 -5.10 -3.51 -7.92
N SER A 60 -5.88 -4.42 -8.50
CA SER A 60 -7.06 -4.12 -9.31
C SER A 60 -6.81 -3.17 -10.49
N THR A 61 -5.73 -3.42 -11.23
CA THR A 61 -5.27 -2.62 -12.37
C THR A 61 -5.87 -3.00 -13.73
N GLU A 62 -6.74 -4.01 -13.80
CA GLU A 62 -7.33 -4.44 -15.08
C GLU A 62 -8.26 -3.37 -15.67
N LYS A 63 -8.00 -2.92 -16.89
CA LYS A 63 -8.65 -1.71 -17.45
C LYS A 63 -10.09 -1.93 -17.94
N ASN A 64 -10.47 -3.18 -18.21
CA ASN A 64 -11.75 -3.53 -18.84
C ASN A 64 -12.61 -4.52 -18.05
N LYS A 65 -12.33 -4.69 -16.75
CA LYS A 65 -13.13 -5.53 -15.86
C LYS A 65 -13.98 -4.67 -14.93
N GLN A 66 -15.23 -5.10 -14.75
CA GLN A 66 -16.12 -4.48 -13.78
C GLN A 66 -15.51 -4.62 -12.37
N PHE A 67 -15.58 -3.55 -11.58
CA PHE A 67 -15.01 -3.42 -10.22
C PHE A 67 -13.49 -3.25 -10.12
N GLU A 68 -12.80 -3.16 -11.26
CA GLU A 68 -11.38 -2.82 -11.30
C GLU A 68 -11.19 -1.31 -11.45
N TYR A 69 -10.10 -0.79 -10.89
CA TYR A 69 -9.82 0.65 -10.89
C TYR A 69 -9.08 1.10 -12.17
N GLY A 70 -8.58 0.13 -12.94
CA GLY A 70 -7.84 0.35 -14.16
C GLY A 70 -6.45 0.92 -13.89
N GLU A 71 -5.98 1.80 -14.76
CA GLU A 71 -4.61 2.33 -14.69
C GLU A 71 -4.26 2.88 -13.30
N GLY A 72 -3.13 2.43 -12.75
CA GLY A 72 -2.65 2.81 -11.43
C GLY A 72 -3.27 2.04 -10.26
N GLY A 73 -4.40 1.35 -10.44
CA GLY A 73 -4.97 0.45 -9.43
C GLY A 73 -5.33 1.12 -8.10
N ARG A 74 -5.57 0.28 -7.09
CA ARG A 74 -5.81 0.65 -5.69
C ARG A 74 -4.58 0.36 -4.86
N LEU A 75 -4.20 1.32 -4.01
CA LEU A 75 -3.17 1.16 -3.01
C LEU A 75 -3.74 0.42 -1.79
N ILE A 76 -3.08 -0.65 -1.38
CA ILE A 76 -3.46 -1.47 -0.23
C ILE A 76 -2.25 -1.55 0.70
N ILE A 77 -2.48 -1.23 1.97
CA ILE A 77 -1.45 -1.29 3.01
C ILE A 77 -1.93 -2.26 4.08
N THR A 78 -1.08 -3.23 4.38
CA THR A 78 -1.29 -4.24 5.42
C THR A 78 -0.13 -4.22 6.41
N VAL A 79 -0.46 -4.30 7.69
CA VAL A 79 0.47 -4.26 8.81
C VAL A 79 0.23 -5.48 9.72
N PRO A 80 1.15 -5.81 10.64
CA PRO A 80 0.92 -6.85 11.64
C PRO A 80 -0.39 -6.65 12.39
N ASN A 81 -1.10 -7.73 12.68
CA ASN A 81 -2.35 -7.64 13.41
C ASN A 81 -2.08 -7.71 14.93
N PRO A 82 -2.32 -6.63 15.70
CA PRO A 82 -2.08 -6.63 17.15
C PRO A 82 -3.01 -7.56 17.93
N LYS A 83 -4.04 -8.12 17.27
CA LYS A 83 -4.95 -9.12 17.84
C LYS A 83 -4.52 -10.56 17.56
N TYR A 84 -3.49 -10.78 16.75
CA TYR A 84 -3.00 -12.12 16.46
C TYR A 84 -1.98 -12.59 17.51
N PRO A 85 -1.98 -13.88 17.91
CA PRO A 85 -2.95 -14.91 17.57
C PRO A 85 -4.14 -14.98 18.56
N GLU A 86 -4.13 -14.18 19.63
CA GLU A 86 -5.02 -14.33 20.78
C GLU A 86 -6.50 -14.06 20.44
N ASP A 87 -6.77 -12.96 19.73
CA ASP A 87 -8.10 -12.46 19.39
C ASP A 87 -8.37 -12.47 17.86
N SER A 88 -7.45 -13.04 17.07
CA SER A 88 -7.56 -13.13 15.62
C SER A 88 -6.70 -14.24 15.03
N PHE A 89 -7.22 -14.90 13.99
CA PHE A 89 -6.48 -15.90 13.20
C PHE A 89 -5.66 -15.31 12.06
N LEU A 90 -5.81 -14.01 11.77
CA LEU A 90 -5.09 -13.32 10.70
C LEU A 90 -3.86 -12.62 11.29
N ASP A 91 -2.67 -12.98 10.82
CA ASP A 91 -1.39 -12.38 11.24
C ASP A 91 -1.22 -10.92 10.81
N THR A 92 -2.02 -10.48 9.83
CA THR A 92 -2.00 -9.14 9.24
C THR A 92 -3.40 -8.54 9.17
N ILE A 93 -3.46 -7.20 9.15
CA ILE A 93 -4.71 -6.44 9.03
C ILE A 93 -4.51 -5.26 8.07
N TYR A 94 -5.59 -4.83 7.40
CA TYR A 94 -5.56 -3.59 6.63
C TYR A 94 -5.32 -2.39 7.55
N PHE A 95 -4.37 -1.53 7.17
CA PHE A 95 -3.96 -0.39 7.98
C PHE A 95 -5.13 0.56 8.32
N HIS A 96 -6.04 0.80 7.38
CA HIS A 96 -7.20 1.69 7.61
C HIS A 96 -8.12 1.22 8.76
N ASN A 97 -8.10 -0.06 9.13
CA ASN A 97 -8.89 -0.58 10.26
C ASN A 97 -8.29 -0.21 11.63
N LEU A 98 -7.05 0.30 11.68
CA LEU A 98 -6.41 0.77 12.91
C LEU A 98 -6.64 2.27 13.15
N LEU A 99 -7.16 2.98 12.16
CA LEU A 99 -7.44 4.40 12.25
C LEU A 99 -8.80 4.62 12.93
N THR A 100 -8.80 5.42 14.00
CA THR A 100 -10.02 5.79 14.74
C THR A 100 -10.77 6.96 14.11
N ASN A 101 -10.12 7.71 13.22
CA ASN A 101 -10.72 8.80 12.47
C ASN A 101 -11.24 8.26 11.13
N ASP A 102 -12.56 8.23 10.97
CA ASP A 102 -13.24 7.71 9.78
C ASP A 102 -12.79 8.42 8.48
N VAL A 103 -12.52 9.72 8.53
CA VAL A 103 -12.04 10.46 7.36
C VAL A 103 -10.66 9.97 6.93
N LEU A 104 -9.74 9.75 7.88
CA LEU A 104 -8.42 9.20 7.57
C LEU A 104 -8.52 7.75 7.10
N SER A 105 -9.41 6.96 7.72
CA SER A 105 -9.67 5.58 7.30
C SER A 105 -10.14 5.52 5.84
N ASP A 106 -11.08 6.37 5.44
CA ASP A 106 -11.59 6.42 4.07
C ASP A 106 -10.53 6.89 3.06
N ILE A 107 -9.71 7.88 3.41
CA ILE A 107 -8.59 8.33 2.57
C ILE A 107 -7.65 7.15 2.27
N VAL A 108 -7.23 6.41 3.30
CA VAL A 108 -6.35 5.25 3.13
C VAL A 108 -7.07 4.12 2.37
N ARG A 109 -8.33 3.86 2.70
CA ARG A 109 -9.11 2.77 2.12
C ARG A 109 -9.35 2.97 0.62
N TYR A 110 -9.56 4.19 0.17
CA TYR A 110 -9.89 4.50 -1.24
C TYR A 110 -8.71 5.11 -2.01
N SER A 111 -7.49 5.01 -1.49
CA SER A 111 -6.28 5.49 -2.15
C SER A 111 -6.05 4.80 -3.50
N LEU A 112 -5.87 5.60 -4.55
CA LEU A 112 -5.72 5.13 -5.93
C LEU A 112 -4.31 5.41 -6.44
N GLY A 113 -3.66 4.41 -7.03
CA GLY A 113 -2.28 4.55 -7.50
C GLY A 113 -2.11 5.48 -8.71
N LYS A 114 -3.20 5.87 -9.39
CA LYS A 114 -3.16 6.90 -10.43
C LYS A 114 -3.06 8.33 -9.89
N ASP A 115 -3.46 8.55 -8.64
CA ASP A 115 -3.43 9.87 -8.00
C ASP A 115 -2.22 9.96 -7.07
N GLU A 116 -1.14 10.57 -7.58
CA GLU A 116 0.11 10.75 -6.85
C GLU A 116 -0.09 11.43 -5.49
N LYS A 117 -0.96 12.45 -5.42
CA LYS A 117 -1.23 13.17 -4.17
C LYS A 117 -1.99 12.31 -3.17
N SER A 118 -2.92 11.48 -3.65
CA SER A 118 -3.64 10.52 -2.81
C SER A 118 -2.69 9.49 -2.19
N ILE A 119 -1.73 8.98 -2.96
CA ILE A 119 -0.70 8.06 -2.47
C ILE A 119 0.20 8.77 -1.44
N GLU A 120 0.71 9.96 -1.76
CA GLU A 120 1.57 10.72 -0.86
C GLU A 120 0.87 11.02 0.47
N GLN A 121 -0.38 11.47 0.43
CA GLN A 121 -1.19 11.69 1.62
C GLN A 121 -1.40 10.39 2.41
N THR A 122 -1.66 9.28 1.73
CA THR A 122 -1.83 7.96 2.37
C THR A 122 -0.54 7.51 3.07
N PHE A 123 0.62 7.73 2.43
CA PHE A 123 1.92 7.44 3.02
C PHE A 123 2.26 8.37 4.18
N GLN A 124 1.87 9.64 4.13
CA GLN A 124 2.04 10.55 5.26
C GLN A 124 1.22 10.07 6.46
N ILE A 125 -0.05 9.68 6.26
CA ILE A 125 -0.90 9.11 7.33
C ILE A 125 -0.27 7.83 7.91
N LEU A 126 0.25 6.95 7.05
CA LEU A 126 0.97 5.75 7.49
C LEU A 126 2.19 6.12 8.33
N LYS A 127 3.03 7.03 7.84
CA LYS A 127 4.26 7.44 8.53
C LYS A 127 3.95 8.07 9.89
N ASP A 128 2.97 8.97 9.94
CA ASP A 128 2.56 9.64 11.18
C ASP A 128 2.08 8.63 12.22
N TYR A 129 1.30 7.62 11.81
CA TYR A 129 0.90 6.51 12.67
C TYR A 129 2.10 5.68 13.15
N LEU A 130 3.00 5.28 12.25
CA LEU A 130 4.19 4.48 12.61
C LEU A 130 5.20 5.25 13.49
N ASP A 131 5.18 6.58 13.43
CA ASP A 131 5.97 7.47 14.28
C ASP A 131 5.32 7.72 15.65
N SER A 132 4.06 7.33 15.84
CA SER A 132 3.31 7.58 17.07
C SER A 132 3.39 6.43 18.09
N ASP A 133 2.97 6.69 19.33
CA ASP A 133 2.95 5.68 20.39
C ASP A 133 1.88 4.59 20.14
N GLU A 134 0.83 4.92 19.39
CA GLU A 134 -0.23 4.00 18.99
C GLU A 134 0.30 2.81 18.19
N ALA A 135 1.31 3.00 17.34
CA ALA A 135 1.89 1.93 16.53
C ALA A 135 2.67 0.89 17.33
N LYS A 136 3.04 1.17 18.59
CA LYS A 136 3.77 0.20 19.44
C LYS A 136 3.00 -1.11 19.65
N VAL A 137 1.68 -1.10 19.49
CA VAL A 137 0.86 -2.32 19.54
C VAL A 137 1.22 -3.32 18.44
N LEU A 138 1.77 -2.85 17.32
CA LEU A 138 2.18 -3.71 16.19
C LEU A 138 3.45 -4.51 16.49
N LEU A 139 4.23 -4.12 17.51
CA LEU A 139 5.50 -4.78 17.88
C LEU A 139 5.31 -5.91 18.89
N LYS A 140 4.11 -6.09 19.45
CA LYS A 140 3.87 -6.96 20.61
C LYS A 140 3.90 -8.47 20.33
N ASN A 141 4.28 -8.87 19.12
CA ASN A 141 4.24 -10.26 18.65
C ASN A 141 5.63 -10.89 18.43
N GLU A 142 6.69 -10.35 19.07
CA GLU A 142 8.01 -11.01 19.15
C GLU A 142 8.13 -11.93 20.38
#